data_AF-A0A8T6RFH2-F1
#
_entry.id   AF-A0A8T6RFH2-F1
#
_cell.length_a   1.000
_cell.length_b   1.000
_cell.length_c   1.000
_cell.angle_alpha   90.00
_cell.angle_beta   90.00
_cell.angle_gamma   90.00
#
_symmetry.space_group_name_H-M   'P 1'
#
loop_
_entity.id
_entity.type
_entity.pdbx_description
1 polymer ?
#
loop_
_entity_poly.entity_id
_entity_poly.type
_entity_poly.pdbx_seq_one_letter_code
_entity_poly.pdbx_strand_id
1 'polypeptide(L)'
;MNTYKIIKNKVKSLINSLKKYNNENEYFHEVRNNDREDSFKNCSKIEKASRIIFLNRFCFDGLYRVNSEGYFNVPFGKYKNPKFYDEENLQAVNKALKNVDIYYGSFEKCLEFAERGDFIYFDPPYQPISDTAYFTSYTKDNFGKKS
;
A
#
# COMPACT_ATOMS: atom_id res chain seq x y z
N MET A 1 -0.16 -1.25 -5.84
CA MET A 1 -1.06 -1.61 -6.97
C MET A 1 -2.18 -2.60 -6.60
N ASN A 2 -1.86 -3.80 -6.08
CA ASN A 2 -2.85 -4.85 -5.83
C ASN A 2 -4.07 -4.38 -5.02
N THR A 3 -3.85 -3.63 -3.93
CA THR A 3 -4.92 -3.13 -3.05
C THR A 3 -5.98 -2.33 -3.79
N TYR A 4 -5.60 -1.35 -4.62
CA TYR A 4 -6.54 -0.58 -5.44
C TYR A 4 -7.36 -1.46 -6.39
N LYS A 5 -6.73 -2.44 -7.05
CA LYS A 5 -7.44 -3.38 -7.93
C LYS A 5 -8.43 -4.26 -7.17
N ILE A 6 -8.12 -4.63 -5.94
CA ILE A 6 -9.03 -5.39 -5.07
C ILE A 6 -10.16 -4.52 -4.56
N ILE A 7 -9.90 -3.26 -4.18
CA ILE A 7 -10.96 -2.31 -3.83
C ILE A 7 -11.88 -2.09 -5.03
N LYS A 8 -11.36 -1.85 -6.24
CA LYS A 8 -12.17 -1.65 -7.46
C LYS A 8 -13.06 -2.86 -7.78
N ASN A 9 -12.53 -4.08 -7.70
CA ASN A 9 -13.20 -5.25 -8.28
C ASN A 9 -13.85 -6.20 -7.25
N LYS A 10 -13.39 -6.19 -6.00
CA LYS A 10 -13.74 -7.20 -4.97
C LYS A 10 -13.90 -6.59 -3.57
N VAL A 11 -14.44 -5.38 -3.47
CA VAL A 11 -14.56 -4.63 -2.20
C VAL A 11 -15.28 -5.42 -1.09
N LYS A 12 -16.37 -6.13 -1.42
CA LYS A 12 -17.10 -6.94 -0.43
C LYS A 12 -16.25 -8.06 0.15
N SER A 13 -15.52 -8.79 -0.70
CA SER A 13 -14.61 -9.85 -0.26
C SER A 13 -13.43 -9.28 0.54
N LEU A 14 -12.95 -8.08 0.19
CA LEU A 14 -11.91 -7.38 0.96
C LEU A 14 -12.39 -7.03 2.36
N ILE A 15 -13.58 -6.44 2.49
CA ILE A 15 -14.19 -6.11 3.79
C ILE A 15 -14.36 -7.38 4.64
N ASN A 16 -14.86 -8.47 4.06
CA ASN A 16 -14.99 -9.74 4.77
C ASN A 16 -13.64 -10.32 5.21
N SER A 17 -12.57 -10.12 4.43
CA SER A 17 -11.22 -10.50 4.85
C SER A 17 -10.70 -9.60 5.97
N LEU A 18 -10.98 -8.30 5.92
CA LEU A 18 -10.57 -7.35 6.95
C LEU A 18 -11.25 -7.64 8.30
N LYS A 19 -12.52 -8.05 8.30
CA LYS A 19 -13.27 -8.45 9.49
C LYS A 19 -12.64 -9.58 10.31
N LYS A 20 -11.69 -10.33 9.75
CA LYS A 20 -11.02 -11.46 10.42
C LYS A 20 -9.81 -11.05 11.27
N TYR A 21 -9.29 -9.83 11.11
CA TYR A 21 -8.11 -9.40 11.88
C TYR A 21 -8.48 -8.95 13.29
N ASN A 22 -7.61 -9.25 14.26
CA ASN A 22 -7.65 -8.73 15.63
C ASN A 22 -6.74 -7.50 15.77
N ASN A 23 -6.98 -6.64 16.76
CA ASN A 23 -6.24 -5.38 17.00
C ASN A 23 -5.15 -5.50 18.10
N GLU A 24 -4.83 -6.73 18.51
CA GLU A 24 -3.81 -7.01 19.53
C GLU A 24 -2.39 -6.85 18.97
N ASN A 25 -1.47 -6.37 19.82
CA ASN A 25 -0.08 -6.12 19.44
C ASN A 25 0.65 -7.40 18.99
N GLU A 26 0.46 -8.50 19.72
CA GLU A 26 1.05 -9.80 19.36
C GLU A 26 0.57 -10.27 17.98
N TYR A 27 -0.72 -10.12 17.72
CA TYR A 27 -1.32 -10.46 16.42
C TYR A 27 -0.81 -9.57 15.28
N PHE A 28 -0.54 -8.28 15.54
CA PHE A 28 0.13 -7.43 14.55
C PHE A 28 1.50 -8.01 14.16
N HIS A 29 2.30 -8.44 15.14
CA HIS A 29 3.60 -9.03 14.88
C HIS A 29 3.52 -10.35 14.11
N GLU A 30 2.55 -11.21 14.42
CA GLU A 30 2.25 -12.42 13.64
C GLU A 30 1.96 -12.07 12.18
N VAL A 31 0.93 -11.26 11.93
CA VAL A 31 0.52 -10.85 10.57
C VAL A 31 1.66 -10.18 9.82
N ARG A 32 2.46 -9.36 10.51
CA ARG A 32 3.63 -8.71 9.94
C ARG A 32 4.68 -9.73 9.51
N ASN A 33 4.88 -10.79 10.28
CA ASN A 33 5.94 -11.74 10.02
C ASN A 33 5.57 -12.81 8.98
N ASN A 34 4.27 -12.97 8.67
CA ASN A 34 3.80 -13.96 7.69
C ASN A 34 4.44 -13.84 6.30
N ASP A 35 4.92 -12.65 5.88
CA ASP A 35 5.59 -12.52 4.57
C ASP A 35 6.96 -13.20 4.47
N ARG A 36 7.50 -13.71 5.59
CA ARG A 36 8.71 -14.53 5.65
C ARG A 36 8.44 -16.02 5.43
N GLU A 37 7.18 -16.44 5.53
CA GLU A 37 6.77 -17.84 5.36
C GLU A 37 6.47 -18.15 3.89
N ASP A 38 6.84 -19.35 3.43
CA ASP A 38 6.57 -19.78 2.05
C ASP A 38 5.06 -19.84 1.74
N SER A 39 4.24 -20.09 2.75
CA SER A 39 2.77 -20.10 2.65
C SER A 39 2.21 -18.75 2.17
N PHE A 40 2.89 -17.63 2.46
CA PHE A 40 2.45 -16.31 2.04
C PHE A 40 2.50 -16.11 0.53
N LYS A 41 3.40 -16.82 -0.18
CA LYS A 41 3.43 -16.80 -1.64
C LYS A 41 2.10 -17.29 -2.21
N ASN A 42 1.47 -18.25 -1.54
CA ASN A 42 0.20 -18.87 -1.93
C ASN A 42 -1.05 -18.09 -1.44
N CYS A 43 -0.89 -17.08 -0.58
CA CYS A 43 -2.02 -16.23 -0.20
C CYS A 43 -2.66 -15.55 -1.41
N SER A 44 -3.98 -15.49 -1.38
CA SER A 44 -4.79 -14.82 -2.38
C SER A 44 -4.49 -13.32 -2.46
N LYS A 45 -4.81 -12.71 -3.60
CA LYS A 45 -4.68 -11.26 -3.76
C LYS A 45 -5.52 -10.47 -2.75
N ILE A 46 -6.63 -11.03 -2.27
CA ILE A 46 -7.49 -10.40 -1.27
C ILE A 46 -6.79 -10.40 0.08
N GLU A 47 -6.23 -11.52 0.52
CA GLU A 47 -5.48 -11.64 1.78
C GLU A 47 -4.25 -10.73 1.79
N LYS A 48 -3.53 -10.64 0.66
CA LYS A 48 -2.40 -9.72 0.52
C LYS A 48 -2.84 -8.26 0.61
N ALA A 49 -4.00 -7.89 0.04
CA ALA A 49 -4.53 -6.54 0.12
C ALA A 49 -5.02 -6.18 1.54
N SER A 50 -5.77 -7.07 2.18
CA SER A 50 -6.29 -6.87 3.53
C SER A 50 -5.17 -6.80 4.56
N ARG A 51 -4.14 -7.66 4.44
CA ARG A 51 -2.92 -7.59 5.25
C ARG A 51 -2.27 -6.22 5.20
N ILE A 52 -2.08 -5.65 4.01
CA ILE A 52 -1.43 -4.33 3.88
C ILE A 52 -2.27 -3.22 4.49
N ILE A 53 -3.59 -3.23 4.32
CA ILE A 53 -4.47 -2.23 4.94
C ILE A 53 -4.37 -2.32 6.47
N PHE A 54 -4.44 -3.54 7.01
CA PHE A 54 -4.30 -3.80 8.43
C PHE A 54 -2.94 -3.29 8.97
N LEU A 55 -1.84 -3.73 8.36
CA LEU A 55 -0.49 -3.34 8.80
C LEU A 55 -0.29 -1.83 8.70
N ASN A 56 -0.68 -1.21 7.58
CA ASN A 56 -0.52 0.23 7.39
C ASN A 56 -1.26 1.03 8.47
N ARG A 57 -2.45 0.58 8.87
CA ARG A 57 -3.25 1.28 9.87
C ARG A 57 -2.70 1.17 11.29
N PHE A 58 -2.02 0.07 11.62
CA PHE A 58 -1.47 -0.17 12.96
C PHE A 58 0.01 0.11 13.09
N CYS A 59 0.76 0.23 11.99
CA CYS A 59 2.18 0.49 12.03
C CYS A 59 2.50 1.96 12.34
N PHE A 60 3.69 2.21 12.89
CA PHE A 60 4.17 3.53 13.21
C PHE A 60 4.08 4.49 12.00
N ASP A 61 3.42 5.63 12.23
CA ASP A 61 3.17 6.72 11.27
C ASP A 61 2.50 6.33 9.95
N GLY A 62 1.80 5.19 9.91
CA GLY A 62 1.17 4.73 8.67
C GLY A 62 2.16 4.50 7.53
N LEU A 63 3.42 4.20 7.86
CA LEU A 63 4.48 4.04 6.88
C LEU A 63 4.35 2.72 6.12
N TYR A 64 4.81 2.74 4.86
CA TYR A 64 5.12 1.53 4.13
C TYR A 64 6.63 1.45 3.94
N ARG A 65 7.28 0.47 4.59
CA ARG A 65 8.72 0.23 4.48
C ARG A 65 9.00 -1.27 4.45
N VAL A 66 9.92 -1.67 3.58
CA VAL A 66 10.41 -3.04 3.48
C VAL A 66 11.94 -3.09 3.68
N ASN A 67 12.47 -4.24 4.11
CA ASN A 67 13.91 -4.48 4.14
C ASN A 67 14.44 -4.85 2.73
N SER A 68 15.74 -5.14 2.62
CA SER A 68 16.39 -5.56 1.36
C SER A 68 15.80 -6.84 0.74
N GLU A 69 15.20 -7.69 1.57
CA GLU A 69 14.53 -8.93 1.17
C GLU A 69 13.07 -8.72 0.73
N GLY A 70 12.52 -7.51 0.91
CA GLY A 70 11.15 -7.17 0.55
C GLY A 70 10.11 -7.42 1.66
N TYR A 71 10.53 -7.76 2.88
CA TYR A 71 9.63 -7.98 4.01
C TYR A 71 9.25 -6.67 4.70
N PHE A 72 7.99 -6.53 5.07
CA PHE A 72 7.51 -5.35 5.79
C PHE A 72 8.17 -5.24 7.17
N ASN A 73 8.77 -4.09 7.48
CA ASN A 73 9.61 -3.92 8.68
C ASN A 73 9.27 -2.70 9.55
N VAL A 74 8.07 -2.13 9.41
CA VAL A 74 7.61 -1.04 10.28
C VAL A 74 7.13 -1.63 11.62
N PRO A 75 7.50 -1.04 12.78
CA PRO A 75 7.02 -1.48 14.08
C PRO A 75 5.55 -1.12 14.31
N PHE A 76 4.94 -1.72 15.34
CA PHE A 76 3.59 -1.34 15.80
C PHE A 76 3.58 0.10 16.30
N GLY A 77 2.57 0.86 15.92
CA GLY A 77 2.33 2.24 16.34
C GLY A 77 1.46 2.31 17.59
N LYS A 78 1.69 3.31 18.45
CA LYS A 78 0.93 3.50 19.69
C LYS A 78 -0.39 4.22 19.43
N TYR A 79 -1.35 3.56 18.79
CA TYR A 79 -2.68 4.12 18.54
C TYR A 79 -3.70 3.66 19.59
N LYS A 80 -4.59 4.56 20.02
CA LYS A 80 -5.76 4.22 20.85
C LYS A 80 -6.76 3.45 19.99
N ASN A 81 -6.70 2.14 20.05
CA ASN A 81 -7.62 1.16 19.49
C ASN A 81 -8.47 1.63 18.27
N PRO A 82 -7.85 1.99 17.14
CA PRO A 82 -8.59 2.51 16.00
C PRO A 82 -9.37 1.38 15.31
N LYS A 83 -10.57 1.69 14.80
CA LYS A 83 -11.12 0.88 13.69
C LYS A 83 -10.08 0.86 12.58
N PHE A 84 -9.67 -0.35 12.19
CA PHE A 84 -8.56 -0.51 11.25
C PHE A 84 -8.98 -0.51 9.78
N TYR A 85 -10.29 -0.51 9.56
CA TYR A 85 -10.89 -0.25 8.26
C TYR A 85 -12.15 0.58 8.44
N ASP A 86 -12.49 1.29 7.38
CA ASP A 86 -13.72 2.08 7.26
C ASP A 86 -14.50 1.50 6.07
N GLU A 87 -15.60 0.81 6.36
CA GLU A 87 -16.42 0.15 5.35
C GLU A 87 -17.05 1.17 4.40
N GLU A 88 -17.53 2.31 4.91
CA GLU A 88 -18.14 3.36 4.10
C GLU A 88 -17.11 3.99 3.16
N ASN A 89 -15.91 4.30 3.67
CA ASN A 89 -14.82 4.81 2.85
C ASN A 89 -14.38 3.80 1.77
N LEU A 90 -14.28 2.51 2.10
CA LEU A 90 -13.93 1.47 1.11
C LEU A 90 -14.98 1.38 0.00
N GLN A 91 -16.27 1.51 0.32
CA GLN A 91 -17.35 1.55 -0.67
C GLN A 91 -17.30 2.84 -1.51
N ALA A 92 -17.01 3.98 -0.89
CA ALA A 92 -16.85 5.25 -1.60
C ALA A 92 -15.69 5.19 -2.60
N VAL A 93 -14.54 4.66 -2.18
CA VAL A 93 -13.38 4.44 -3.05
C VAL A 93 -13.70 3.44 -4.17
N ASN A 94 -14.41 2.35 -3.87
CA ASN A 94 -14.88 1.40 -4.89
C ASN A 94 -15.72 2.09 -5.97
N LYS A 95 -16.66 2.95 -5.57
CA LYS A 95 -17.49 3.73 -6.49
C LYS A 95 -16.65 4.69 -7.33
N ALA A 96 -15.70 5.41 -6.71
CA ALA A 96 -14.82 6.35 -7.39
C ALA A 96 -13.93 5.66 -8.45
N LEU A 97 -13.48 4.43 -8.18
CA LEU A 97 -12.61 3.66 -9.07
C LEU A 97 -13.33 2.93 -10.21
N LYS A 98 -14.67 2.97 -10.26
CA LYS A 98 -15.47 2.14 -11.19
C LYS A 98 -15.05 2.33 -12.66
N ASN A 99 -14.82 3.58 -13.07
CA ASN A 99 -14.45 3.96 -14.44
C ASN A 99 -12.99 4.40 -14.56
N VAL A 100 -12.11 3.94 -13.65
CA VAL A 100 -10.70 4.32 -13.60
C VAL A 100 -9.82 3.16 -14.04
N ASP A 101 -9.00 3.34 -15.05
CA ASP A 101 -7.98 2.35 -15.42
C ASP A 101 -6.73 2.51 -14.56
N ILE A 102 -6.23 1.39 -14.03
CA ILE A 102 -5.17 1.38 -13.02
C ILE A 102 -3.97 0.59 -13.53
N TYR A 103 -2.90 1.33 -13.83
CA TYR A 103 -1.66 0.81 -14.39
C TYR A 103 -0.53 0.80 -13.37
N TYR A 104 0.34 -0.21 -13.47
CA TYR A 104 1.58 -0.32 -12.70
C TYR A 104 2.78 -0.27 -13.63
N GLY A 105 3.73 0.58 -13.27
CA GLY A 105 4.97 0.77 -14.01
C GLY A 105 5.53 2.17 -13.76
N SER A 106 6.53 2.51 -14.56
CA SER A 106 7.13 3.83 -14.55
C SER A 106 6.15 4.91 -15.00
N PHE A 107 6.37 6.15 -14.57
CA PHE A 107 5.49 7.26 -14.91
C PHE A 107 5.46 7.55 -16.41
N GLU A 108 6.54 7.23 -17.15
CA GLU A 108 6.63 7.40 -18.60
C GLU A 108 5.55 6.62 -19.36
N LYS A 109 4.96 5.58 -18.76
CA LYS A 109 3.81 4.89 -19.36
C LYS A 109 2.63 5.82 -19.61
N CYS A 110 2.50 6.95 -18.89
CA CYS A 110 1.44 7.91 -19.17
C CYS A 110 1.51 8.46 -20.61
N LEU A 111 2.70 8.49 -21.21
CA LEU A 111 2.91 8.95 -22.58
C LEU A 111 2.29 8.02 -23.63
N GLU A 112 2.03 6.75 -23.27
CA GLU A 112 1.35 5.80 -24.16
C GLU A 112 -0.16 6.05 -24.23
N PHE A 113 -0.73 6.72 -23.23
CA PHE A 113 -2.18 6.89 -23.08
C PHE A 113 -2.65 8.35 -23.20
N ALA A 114 -1.74 9.31 -23.06
CA ALA A 114 -2.08 10.73 -23.08
C ALA A 114 -2.39 11.22 -24.49
N GLU A 115 -3.52 11.90 -24.64
CA GLU A 115 -3.96 12.52 -25.88
C GLU A 115 -4.02 14.05 -25.78
N ARG A 116 -4.16 14.72 -26.92
CA ARG A 116 -4.30 16.18 -26.97
C ARG A 116 -5.58 16.58 -26.23
N GLY A 117 -5.44 17.45 -25.23
CA GLY A 117 -6.55 17.97 -24.43
C GLY A 117 -6.68 17.32 -23.06
N ASP A 118 -5.90 16.27 -22.78
CA ASP A 118 -5.84 15.67 -21.46
C ASP A 118 -5.15 16.59 -20.44
N PHE A 119 -5.60 16.49 -19.18
CA PHE A 119 -4.93 17.10 -18.03
C PHE A 119 -4.12 16.03 -17.30
N ILE A 120 -2.82 16.25 -17.16
CA ILE A 120 -1.90 15.33 -16.50
C ILE A 120 -1.34 15.98 -15.24
N TYR A 121 -1.49 15.29 -14.10
CA TYR A 121 -0.95 15.71 -12.81
C TYR A 121 0.21 14.80 -12.40
N PHE A 122 1.38 15.39 -12.11
CA PHE A 122 2.56 14.69 -11.62
C PHE A 122 2.83 15.07 -10.16
N ASP A 123 2.96 14.06 -9.30
CA ASP A 123 3.30 14.18 -7.88
C ASP A 123 4.50 13.27 -7.56
N PRO A 124 5.72 13.62 -8.04
CA PRO A 124 6.91 12.81 -7.82
C PRO A 124 7.40 12.92 -6.37
N PRO A 125 8.22 11.97 -5.90
CA PRO A 125 8.95 12.13 -4.64
C PRO A 125 9.71 13.45 -4.59
N TYR A 126 9.57 14.19 -3.48
CA TYR A 126 10.22 15.49 -3.32
C TYR A 126 11.74 15.36 -3.34
N GLN A 127 12.41 16.36 -3.94
CA GLN A 127 13.86 16.46 -3.89
C GLN A 127 14.32 16.69 -2.45
N PRO A 128 15.35 15.97 -1.95
CA PRO A 128 15.90 16.20 -0.62
C PRO A 128 16.33 17.66 -0.44
N ILE A 129 16.03 18.21 0.75
CA ILE A 129 16.30 19.62 1.08
C ILE A 129 17.81 19.88 1.30
N SER A 130 18.60 18.82 1.54
CA SER A 130 20.06 18.88 1.59
C SER A 130 20.70 17.54 1.20
N ASP A 131 21.99 17.58 0.85
CA ASP A 131 22.80 16.37 0.55
C ASP A 131 22.94 15.40 1.74
N THR A 132 22.61 15.83 2.95
CA THR A 132 22.59 15.00 4.16
C THR A 132 21.18 14.52 4.54
N ALA A 133 20.14 15.05 3.90
CA ALA A 133 18.74 14.68 4.12
C ALA A 133 18.28 13.52 3.23
N TYR A 134 19.22 12.73 2.68
CA TYR A 134 18.94 11.47 2.01
C TYR A 134 18.54 10.40 3.04
N PHE A 135 17.36 10.53 3.63
CA PHE A 135 16.71 9.40 4.30
C PHE A 135 16.08 8.50 3.22
N THR A 136 16.90 7.80 2.43
CA THR A 136 16.48 7.01 1.25
C THR A 136 16.36 5.51 1.53
N SER A 137 15.96 5.09 2.73
CA SER A 137 15.84 3.67 3.08
C SER A 137 14.39 3.15 3.17
N TYR A 138 13.44 3.84 2.55
CA TYR A 138 12.02 3.45 2.62
C TYR A 138 11.59 2.43 1.54
N THR A 139 12.30 2.34 0.42
CA THR A 139 11.99 1.45 -0.72
C THR A 139 13.25 0.80 -1.29
N LYS A 140 13.10 -0.37 -1.93
CA LYS A 140 14.21 -1.08 -2.58
C LYS A 140 14.78 -0.31 -3.78
N ASP A 141 13.92 0.42 -4.49
CA ASP A 141 14.27 1.22 -5.66
C ASP A 141 14.21 2.72 -5.30
N ASN A 142 15.18 3.51 -5.77
CA ASN A 142 15.29 4.95 -5.53
C ASN A 142 14.79 5.77 -6.73
N PHE A 143 14.14 6.90 -6.45
CA PHE A 143 13.79 7.90 -7.46
C PHE A 143 14.91 8.93 -7.54
N GLY A 144 15.70 8.92 -8.61
CA GLY A 144 16.89 9.76 -8.74
C GLY A 144 17.16 10.18 -10.19
N LYS A 145 18.04 11.18 -10.34
CA LYS A 145 18.53 11.59 -11.66
C LYS A 145 19.23 10.40 -12.33
N LYS A 146 18.91 10.13 -13.60
CA LYS A 146 19.78 9.29 -14.43
C LYS A 146 21.14 10.01 -14.52
N SER A 147 22.16 9.38 -13.96
CA SER A 147 23.58 9.69 -14.19
C SER A 147 24.01 9.16 -15.55
#